data_AF-A0A1B8CSY3-F1
#
_entry.id   AF-A0A1B8CSY3-F1
#
_cell.length_a   1.000
_cell.length_b   1.000
_cell.length_c   1.000
_cell.angle_alpha   90.00
_cell.angle_beta   90.00
_cell.angle_gamma   90.00
#
_symmetry.space_group_name_H-M   'P 1'
#
loop_
_entity.id
_entity.type
_entity.pdbx_description
1 polymer ?
#
loop_
_entity_poly.entity_id
_entity_poly.type
_entity_poly.pdbx_seq_one_letter_code
_entity_poly.pdbx_strand_id
1 'polypeptide(L)'
;MPLHSALGVTLTLTLDGHLTGAAIALSQGGIDTARGLLNVPAEPGHRAFDVFYYLLTSASTAAEREFLGLKAPSTYALLSRSGTYDPPSYLPTADDSAAAEDFRASLKEIGIKGSAHRNLISMLIGILKLGDTLSFNLDGDALEEVCEDIGGLLGLDPELLASKCSTGERETLVGALYEAVVDWVISKANSAIASEMLRIRNVDNSSDGERTPGTDEDNGDTVCITGHEVHARRSARPPR
;
A
#
# COMPACT_ATOMS: atom_id res chain seq x y z
N MET A 1 5.69 -12.41 -10.16
CA MET A 1 5.16 -13.29 -9.09
C MET A 1 4.45 -12.41 -8.06
N PRO A 2 3.30 -12.81 -7.53
CA PRO A 2 2.54 -12.02 -6.55
C PRO A 2 3.34 -11.78 -5.27
N LEU A 3 3.29 -10.55 -4.76
CA LEU A 3 3.92 -10.12 -3.51
C LEU A 3 2.93 -10.15 -2.33
N HIS A 4 1.83 -10.87 -2.47
CA HIS A 4 0.87 -11.09 -1.39
C HIS A 4 0.50 -12.58 -1.26
N SER A 5 0.25 -13.01 -0.03
CA SER A 5 -0.06 -14.41 0.30
C SER A 5 -1.52 -14.75 0.00
N ALA A 6 -2.45 -13.88 0.43
CA ALA A 6 -3.86 -14.03 0.13
C ALA A 6 -4.61 -12.69 0.17
N LEU A 7 -5.54 -12.52 -0.78
CA LEU A 7 -6.52 -11.44 -0.83
C LEU A 7 -7.91 -12.03 -0.69
N GLY A 8 -8.66 -11.57 0.30
CA GLY A 8 -10.06 -11.92 0.51
C GLY A 8 -10.97 -10.79 0.07
N VAL A 9 -12.05 -11.15 -0.62
CA VAL A 9 -13.18 -10.25 -0.91
C VAL A 9 -14.43 -10.88 -0.34
N THR A 10 -15.10 -10.16 0.56
CA THR A 10 -16.38 -10.56 1.13
C THR A 10 -17.47 -9.68 0.55
N LEU A 11 -18.51 -10.30 -0.01
CA LEU A 11 -19.72 -9.66 -0.51
C LEU A 11 -20.88 -10.07 0.38
N THR A 12 -21.66 -9.11 0.86
CA THR A 12 -22.88 -9.35 1.64
C THR A 12 -24.08 -9.06 0.74
N LEU A 13 -24.94 -10.05 0.56
CA LEU A 13 -26.12 -9.97 -0.29
C LEU A 13 -27.37 -10.30 0.51
N THR A 14 -28.51 -9.72 0.16
CA THR A 14 -29.82 -10.19 0.59
C THR A 14 -30.24 -11.44 -0.20
N LEU A 15 -31.20 -12.23 0.31
CA LEU A 15 -31.66 -13.45 -0.36
C LEU A 15 -32.30 -13.23 -1.75
N ASP A 16 -32.80 -12.02 -2.02
CA ASP A 16 -33.31 -11.59 -3.32
C ASP A 16 -32.20 -11.15 -4.30
N GLY A 17 -30.93 -11.15 -3.86
CA GLY A 17 -29.75 -10.93 -4.70
C GLY A 17 -29.21 -9.51 -4.71
N HIS A 18 -29.70 -8.59 -3.87
CA HIS A 18 -29.16 -7.24 -3.78
C HIS A 18 -27.87 -7.19 -2.93
N LEU A 19 -26.84 -6.53 -3.44
CA LEU A 19 -25.59 -6.31 -2.71
C LEU A 19 -25.81 -5.25 -1.63
N THR A 20 -25.59 -5.60 -0.37
CA THR A 20 -25.75 -4.69 0.78
C THR A 20 -24.43 -4.31 1.45
N GLY A 21 -23.35 -5.03 1.14
CA GLY A 21 -22.02 -4.74 1.65
C GLY A 21 -20.93 -5.40 0.84
N ALA A 22 -19.74 -4.81 0.89
CA ALA A 22 -18.52 -5.45 0.42
C ALA A 22 -17.34 -5.03 1.30
N ALA A 23 -16.36 -5.92 1.45
CA ALA A 23 -15.13 -5.65 2.14
C ALA A 23 -13.98 -6.42 1.50
N ILE A 24 -12.80 -5.81 1.52
CA ILE A 24 -11.54 -6.44 1.11
C ILE A 24 -10.64 -6.61 2.33
N ALA A 25 -9.86 -7.69 2.36
CA ALA A 25 -8.91 -7.95 3.42
C ALA A 25 -7.68 -8.70 2.89
N LEU A 26 -6.50 -8.38 3.43
CA LEU A 26 -5.31 -9.22 3.27
C LEU A 26 -5.18 -10.15 4.48
N SER A 27 -4.58 -11.33 4.29
CA SER A 27 -4.19 -12.16 5.44
C SER A 27 -3.18 -11.41 6.33
N GLN A 28 -3.09 -11.71 7.63
CA GLN A 28 -1.99 -11.20 8.46
C GLN A 28 -0.61 -11.62 7.89
N GLY A 29 0.36 -10.72 7.83
CA GLY A 29 1.62 -10.97 7.10
C GLY A 29 1.38 -11.21 5.61
N GLY A 30 0.27 -10.68 5.09
CA GLY A 30 -0.26 -10.97 3.76
C GLY A 30 0.55 -10.33 2.66
N ILE A 31 1.50 -9.45 2.98
CA ILE A 31 2.41 -8.81 2.04
C ILE A 31 3.82 -9.36 2.27
N ASP A 32 4.45 -9.82 1.19
CA ASP A 32 5.81 -10.31 1.20
C ASP A 32 6.80 -9.14 1.09
N THR A 33 6.91 -8.36 2.17
CA THR A 33 7.83 -7.21 2.25
C THR A 33 9.28 -7.63 2.10
N ALA A 34 9.63 -8.84 2.55
CA ALA A 34 10.94 -9.42 2.34
C ALA A 34 11.26 -9.51 0.84
N ARG A 35 10.39 -10.11 0.01
CA ARG A 35 10.63 -10.21 -1.44
C ARG A 35 10.36 -8.93 -2.21
N GLY A 36 9.50 -8.04 -1.69
CA GLY A 36 9.12 -6.79 -2.34
C GLY A 36 10.00 -5.59 -2.01
N LEU A 37 10.87 -5.67 -1.00
CA LEU A 37 11.77 -4.58 -0.58
C LEU A 37 13.20 -5.04 -0.33
N LEU A 38 13.40 -6.16 0.35
CA LEU A 38 14.71 -6.54 0.90
C LEU A 38 15.46 -7.57 0.05
N ASN A 39 14.73 -8.46 -0.62
CA ASN A 39 15.23 -9.63 -1.34
C ASN A 39 14.65 -9.68 -2.76
N VAL A 40 14.61 -8.52 -3.44
CA VAL A 40 14.16 -8.42 -4.83
C VAL A 40 15.21 -9.09 -5.74
N PRO A 41 14.84 -10.08 -6.57
CA PRO A 41 15.78 -10.72 -7.49
C PRO A 41 16.37 -9.73 -8.50
N ALA A 42 17.69 -9.83 -8.74
CA ALA A 42 18.39 -9.04 -9.76
C ALA A 42 18.21 -9.64 -11.18
N GLU A 43 16.96 -9.86 -11.57
CA GLU A 43 16.58 -10.46 -12.85
C GLU A 43 15.59 -9.52 -13.58
N PRO A 44 15.69 -9.36 -14.91
CA PRO A 44 14.76 -8.52 -15.66
C PRO A 44 13.30 -8.85 -15.38
N GLY A 45 12.48 -7.83 -15.18
CA GLY A 45 11.06 -7.96 -14.86
C GLY A 45 10.74 -8.26 -13.39
N HIS A 46 11.74 -8.25 -12.50
CA HIS A 46 11.54 -8.17 -11.06
C HIS A 46 11.89 -6.76 -10.59
N ARG A 47 11.10 -6.20 -9.69
CA ARG A 47 11.37 -4.91 -9.05
C ARG A 47 10.68 -4.85 -7.68
N ALA A 48 10.95 -3.80 -6.91
CA ALA A 48 10.25 -3.56 -5.65
C ALA A 48 8.76 -3.23 -5.89
N PHE A 49 7.98 -2.97 -4.84
CA PHE A 49 6.58 -2.59 -5.00
C PHE A 49 6.38 -1.38 -5.95
N ASP A 50 5.43 -1.51 -6.88
CA ASP A 50 5.20 -0.54 -7.95
C ASP A 50 4.93 0.88 -7.45
N VAL A 51 4.32 1.01 -6.27
CA VAL A 51 3.99 2.30 -5.65
C VAL A 51 5.21 3.23 -5.51
N PHE A 52 6.41 2.69 -5.29
CA PHE A 52 7.63 3.49 -5.21
C PHE A 52 8.04 4.05 -6.57
N TYR A 53 7.82 3.29 -7.65
CA TYR A 53 8.09 3.76 -9.00
C TYR A 53 7.05 4.79 -9.43
N TYR A 54 5.78 4.57 -9.08
CA TYR A 54 4.70 5.54 -9.33
C TYR A 54 4.99 6.88 -8.67
N LEU A 55 5.47 6.86 -7.43
CA LEU A 55 5.85 8.06 -6.67
C LEU A 55 7.01 8.82 -7.32
N LEU A 56 7.93 8.13 -7.99
CA LEU A 56 9.10 8.75 -8.61
C LEU A 56 8.87 9.22 -10.06
N THR A 57 7.71 8.88 -10.66
CA THR A 57 7.30 9.36 -11.99
C THR A 57 6.96 10.86 -12.03
N SER A 58 6.57 11.34 -13.21
CA SER A 58 6.06 12.71 -13.41
C SER A 58 4.68 12.98 -12.80
N ALA A 59 3.98 11.97 -12.30
CA ALA A 59 2.72 12.17 -11.58
C ALA A 59 2.92 12.92 -10.25
N SER A 60 4.15 12.95 -9.73
CA SER A 60 4.54 13.82 -8.62
C SER A 60 4.84 15.24 -9.12
N THR A 61 4.13 16.22 -8.56
CA THR A 61 4.30 17.64 -8.92
C THR A 61 5.70 18.15 -8.57
N ALA A 62 6.19 19.19 -9.26
CA ALA A 62 7.50 19.78 -8.97
C ALA A 62 7.66 20.21 -7.50
N ALA A 63 6.61 20.77 -6.91
CA ALA A 63 6.58 21.15 -5.49
C ALA A 63 6.65 19.93 -4.55
N GLU A 64 5.94 18.84 -4.86
CA GLU A 64 6.06 17.58 -4.10
C GLU A 64 7.47 17.01 -4.22
N ARG A 65 8.05 17.03 -5.42
CA ARG A 65 9.41 16.53 -5.66
C ARG A 65 10.46 17.30 -4.86
N GLU A 66 10.34 18.62 -4.82
CA GLU A 66 11.23 19.50 -4.05
C GLU A 66 11.04 19.29 -2.55
N PHE A 67 9.78 19.33 -2.06
CA PHE A 67 9.47 19.18 -0.63
C PHE A 67 9.91 17.83 -0.07
N LEU A 68 9.78 16.75 -0.85
CA LEU A 68 10.11 15.38 -0.43
C LEU A 68 11.54 14.97 -0.79
N GLY A 69 12.28 15.81 -1.52
CA GLY A 69 13.61 15.50 -2.01
C GLY A 69 13.65 14.24 -2.89
N LEU A 70 12.71 14.11 -3.84
CA LEU A 70 12.58 12.91 -4.68
C LEU A 70 13.76 12.77 -5.65
N LYS A 71 14.48 11.64 -5.54
CA LYS A 71 15.63 11.30 -6.38
C LYS A 71 15.28 10.19 -7.37
N ALA A 72 16.23 9.82 -8.24
CA ALA A 72 16.04 8.70 -9.14
C ALA A 72 15.91 7.37 -8.36
N PRO A 73 15.20 6.36 -8.87
CA PRO A 73 15.06 5.06 -8.21
C PRO A 73 16.41 4.42 -7.82
N SER A 74 17.44 4.58 -8.66
CA SER A 74 18.79 4.07 -8.43
C SER A 74 19.50 4.67 -7.22
N THR A 75 19.00 5.78 -6.67
CA THR A 75 19.58 6.43 -5.48
C THR A 75 19.13 5.79 -4.17
N TYR A 76 18.01 5.08 -4.16
CA TYR A 76 17.46 4.46 -2.96
C TYR A 76 17.92 3.00 -2.84
N ALA A 77 18.50 2.62 -1.70
CA ALA A 77 19.11 1.31 -1.47
C ALA A 77 18.13 0.13 -1.56
N LEU A 78 16.84 0.35 -1.29
CA LEU A 78 15.80 -0.68 -1.48
C LEU A 78 15.53 -0.94 -2.96
N LEU A 79 15.52 0.12 -3.78
CA LEU A 79 15.16 0.03 -5.20
C LEU A 79 16.35 -0.34 -6.07
N SER A 80 17.56 0.11 -5.72
CA SER A 80 18.78 -0.15 -6.49
C SER A 80 19.33 -1.56 -6.33
N ARG A 81 18.90 -2.28 -5.30
CA ARG A 81 19.41 -3.61 -4.92
C ARG A 81 19.27 -4.67 -6.02
N SER A 82 18.18 -4.64 -6.77
CA SER A 82 17.97 -5.55 -7.89
C SER A 82 18.61 -5.06 -9.19
N GLY A 83 18.97 -3.77 -9.28
CA GLY A 83 19.43 -3.14 -10.52
C GLY A 83 18.37 -3.09 -11.63
N THR A 84 17.11 -3.36 -11.29
CA THR A 84 15.99 -3.49 -12.23
C THR A 84 14.86 -2.55 -11.79
N TYR A 85 14.40 -1.72 -12.72
CA TYR A 85 13.42 -0.66 -12.44
C TYR A 85 12.18 -0.77 -13.33
N ASP A 86 12.32 -1.45 -14.47
CA ASP A 86 11.25 -1.60 -15.44
C ASP A 86 10.15 -2.53 -14.93
N PRO A 87 8.89 -2.29 -15.32
CA PRO A 87 7.78 -3.17 -14.99
C PRO A 87 8.01 -4.62 -15.45
N PRO A 88 7.30 -5.59 -14.87
CA PRO A 88 7.43 -6.98 -15.26
C PRO A 88 7.16 -7.20 -16.75
N SER A 89 8.03 -7.97 -17.42
CA SER A 89 8.01 -8.19 -18.88
C SER A 89 6.75 -8.88 -19.42
N TYR A 90 5.97 -9.53 -18.55
CA TYR A 90 4.67 -10.10 -18.92
C TYR A 90 3.57 -9.03 -19.10
N LEU A 91 3.84 -7.77 -18.77
CA LEU A 91 2.98 -6.61 -19.04
C LEU A 91 3.64 -5.71 -20.09
N PRO A 92 3.56 -6.07 -21.39
CA PRO A 92 4.23 -5.32 -22.46
C PRO A 92 3.72 -3.89 -22.66
N THR A 93 2.53 -3.58 -22.12
CA THR A 93 1.91 -2.25 -22.16
C THR A 93 1.99 -1.53 -20.81
N ALA A 94 2.86 -1.98 -19.89
CA ALA A 94 3.03 -1.31 -18.61
C ALA A 94 3.60 0.10 -18.80
N ASP A 95 2.88 1.08 -18.29
CA ASP A 95 3.27 2.49 -18.26
C ASP A 95 3.13 2.99 -16.83
N ASP A 96 4.27 3.19 -16.16
CA ASP A 96 4.29 3.66 -14.77
C ASP A 96 3.73 5.08 -14.62
N SER A 97 3.77 5.91 -15.67
CA SER A 97 3.21 7.26 -15.60
C SER A 97 1.68 7.20 -15.58
N ALA A 98 1.08 6.43 -16.50
CA ALA A 98 -0.35 6.20 -16.52
C ALA A 98 -0.83 5.50 -15.24
N ALA A 99 -0.13 4.46 -14.80
CA ALA A 99 -0.45 3.75 -13.58
C ALA A 99 -0.33 4.64 -12.32
N ALA A 100 0.61 5.59 -12.31
CA ALA A 100 0.73 6.57 -11.23
C ALA A 100 -0.44 7.57 -11.20
N GLU A 101 -0.95 7.99 -12.37
CA GLU A 101 -2.15 8.83 -12.46
C GLU A 101 -3.38 8.08 -11.96
N ASP A 102 -3.57 6.83 -12.40
CA ASP A 102 -4.66 5.96 -11.96
C ASP A 102 -4.59 5.71 -10.44
N PHE A 103 -3.39 5.42 -9.91
CA PHE A 103 -3.19 5.27 -8.47
C PHE A 103 -3.63 6.51 -7.70
N ARG A 104 -3.26 7.71 -8.16
CA ARG A 104 -3.67 8.98 -7.51
C ARG A 104 -5.18 9.20 -7.61
N ALA A 105 -5.81 8.84 -8.74
CA ALA A 105 -7.25 8.92 -8.91
C ALA A 105 -7.98 7.97 -7.94
N SER A 106 -7.56 6.71 -7.87
CA SER A 106 -8.14 5.71 -6.96
C SER A 106 -7.98 6.08 -5.49
N LEU A 107 -6.82 6.63 -5.07
CA LEU A 107 -6.63 7.14 -3.71
C LEU A 107 -7.68 8.21 -3.36
N LYS A 108 -7.97 9.12 -4.30
CA LYS A 108 -8.98 10.17 -4.11
C LYS A 108 -10.39 9.59 -3.97
N GLU A 109 -10.73 8.56 -4.74
CA GLU A 109 -12.02 7.86 -4.67
C GLU A 109 -12.25 7.20 -3.31
N ILE A 110 -11.21 6.58 -2.74
CA ILE A 110 -11.27 5.99 -1.38
C ILE A 110 -11.05 7.02 -0.24
N GLY A 111 -11.07 8.31 -0.57
CA GLY A 111 -11.02 9.40 0.41
C GLY A 111 -9.63 9.78 0.91
N ILE A 112 -8.55 9.25 0.32
CA ILE A 112 -7.18 9.67 0.60
C ILE A 112 -6.86 10.91 -0.25
N LYS A 113 -6.99 12.09 0.37
CA LYS A 113 -6.78 13.40 -0.28
C LYS A 113 -6.16 14.41 0.68
N GLY A 114 -5.65 15.52 0.14
CA GLY A 114 -5.14 16.63 0.96
C GLY A 114 -3.97 16.21 1.87
N SER A 115 -4.11 16.41 3.17
CA SER A 115 -3.09 16.01 4.15
C SER A 115 -2.90 14.49 4.24
N ALA A 116 -3.96 13.69 4.12
CA ALA A 116 -3.85 12.24 4.15
C ALA A 116 -3.00 11.70 2.98
N HIS A 117 -3.18 12.29 1.80
CA HIS A 117 -2.36 11.97 0.62
C HIS A 117 -0.90 12.37 0.80
N ARG A 118 -0.65 13.59 1.30
CA ARG A 118 0.71 14.06 1.61
C ARG A 118 1.41 13.16 2.63
N ASN A 119 0.70 12.78 3.70
CA ASN A 119 1.24 11.89 4.73
C ASN A 119 1.53 10.49 4.17
N LEU A 120 0.64 9.92 3.34
CA LEU A 120 0.89 8.63 2.67
C LEU A 120 2.18 8.69 1.84
N ILE A 121 2.35 9.73 1.03
CA ILE A 121 3.56 9.90 0.22
C ILE A 121 4.79 10.10 1.12
N SER A 122 4.72 10.93 2.15
CA SER A 122 5.82 11.12 3.12
C SER A 122 6.23 9.81 3.79
N MET A 123 5.27 8.95 4.14
CA MET A 123 5.53 7.63 4.70
C MET A 123 6.27 6.73 3.69
N LEU A 124 5.86 6.71 2.43
CA LEU A 124 6.52 5.92 1.39
C LEU A 124 7.98 6.37 1.16
N ILE A 125 8.24 7.69 1.14
CA ILE A 125 9.62 8.21 1.03
C ILE A 125 10.43 7.93 2.29
N GLY A 126 9.82 8.08 3.47
CA GLY A 126 10.48 7.74 4.73
C GLY A 126 10.90 6.27 4.78
N ILE A 127 10.09 5.35 4.22
CA ILE A 127 10.46 3.93 4.07
C ILE A 127 11.67 3.75 3.15
N LEU A 128 11.72 4.45 2.01
CA LEU A 128 12.89 4.38 1.10
C LEU A 128 14.16 4.89 1.80
N LYS A 129 14.09 6.04 2.46
CA LYS A 129 15.22 6.64 3.20
C LYS A 129 15.64 5.77 4.39
N LEU A 130 14.70 5.17 5.12
CA LEU A 130 15.02 4.20 6.18
C LEU A 130 15.79 3.00 5.63
N GLY A 131 15.45 2.56 4.42
CA GLY A 131 16.19 1.52 3.72
C GLY A 131 17.62 1.89 3.35
N ASP A 132 17.93 3.17 3.11
CA ASP A 132 19.29 3.64 2.84
C ASP A 132 20.21 3.37 4.04
N THR A 133 19.67 3.49 5.26
CA THR A 133 20.39 3.22 6.52
C THR A 133 20.82 1.76 6.71
N LEU A 134 20.30 0.83 5.90
CA LEU A 134 20.65 -0.59 5.93
C LEU A 134 21.98 -0.90 5.22
N SER A 135 22.55 0.07 4.52
CA SER A 135 23.79 -0.09 3.78
C SER A 135 24.99 -0.12 4.72
N PHE A 136 25.83 -1.16 4.63
CA PHE A 136 27.03 -1.36 5.46
C PHE A 136 28.09 -0.24 5.37
N ASN A 137 27.98 0.65 4.38
CA ASN A 137 28.97 1.69 4.09
C ASN A 137 28.56 3.09 4.58
N LEU A 138 27.44 3.24 5.29
CA LEU A 138 27.12 4.53 5.89
C LEU A 138 28.06 4.81 7.07
N ASP A 139 28.73 5.97 7.03
CA ASP A 139 29.42 6.50 8.20
C ASP A 139 28.42 7.13 9.20
N GLY A 140 28.92 7.50 10.38
CA GLY A 140 28.09 8.00 11.48
C GLY A 140 27.37 9.31 11.14
N ASP A 141 28.06 10.24 10.48
CA ASP A 141 27.53 11.55 10.13
C ASP A 141 26.42 11.43 9.07
N ALA A 142 26.63 10.59 8.04
CA ALA A 142 25.59 10.33 7.04
C ALA A 142 24.38 9.59 7.62
N LEU A 143 24.59 8.74 8.63
CA LEU A 143 23.48 8.06 9.31
C LEU A 143 22.62 9.05 10.10
N GLU A 144 23.25 10.00 10.79
CA GLU A 144 22.55 11.04 11.55
C GLU A 144 21.71 11.92 10.63
N GLU A 145 22.26 12.42 9.52
CA GLU A 145 21.54 13.22 8.51
C GLU A 145 20.31 12.47 7.97
N VAL A 146 20.48 11.19 7.60
CA VAL A 146 19.36 10.38 7.09
C VAL A 146 18.32 10.11 8.17
N CYS A 147 18.73 9.92 9.43
CA CYS A 147 17.81 9.73 10.56
C CYS A 147 17.00 10.99 10.88
N GLU A 148 17.59 12.19 10.76
CA GLU A 148 16.88 13.47 10.91
C GLU A 148 15.79 13.62 9.83
N ASP A 149 16.14 13.36 8.58
CA ASP A 149 15.21 13.34 7.45
C ASP A 149 14.04 12.37 7.69
N ILE A 150 14.35 11.15 8.13
CA ILE A 150 13.35 10.13 8.45
C ILE A 150 12.45 10.59 9.58
N GLY A 151 13.00 11.24 10.61
CA GLY A 151 12.22 11.75 11.74
C GLY A 151 11.19 12.79 11.31
N GLY A 152 11.57 13.70 10.41
CA GLY A 152 10.66 14.68 9.82
C GLY A 152 9.54 14.06 8.97
N LEU A 153 9.82 12.95 8.27
CA LEU A 153 8.87 12.28 7.37
C LEU A 153 7.93 11.30 8.07
N LEU A 154 8.46 10.53 9.03
CA LEU A 154 7.75 9.45 9.72
C LEU A 154 7.27 9.83 11.12
N GLY A 155 7.71 10.98 11.66
CA GLY A 155 7.44 11.37 13.04
C GLY A 155 8.15 10.49 14.06
N LEU A 156 9.31 9.94 13.70
CA LEU A 156 10.15 9.11 14.56
C LEU A 156 11.24 9.96 15.20
N ASP A 157 11.75 9.53 16.36
CA ASP A 157 12.89 10.16 17.02
C ASP A 157 14.20 9.78 16.29
N PRO A 158 14.92 10.75 15.68
CA PRO A 158 16.18 10.50 14.99
C PRO A 158 17.25 9.87 15.88
N GLU A 159 17.33 10.28 17.16
CA GLU A 159 18.35 9.81 18.09
C GLU A 159 18.11 8.34 18.45
N LEU A 160 16.84 7.93 18.58
CA LEU A 160 16.49 6.52 18.78
C LEU A 160 16.85 5.68 17.56
N LEU A 161 16.55 6.17 16.35
CA LEU A 161 16.88 5.46 15.11
C LEU A 161 18.39 5.28 14.91
N ALA A 162 19.18 6.32 15.18
CA ALA A 162 20.63 6.29 14.98
C ALA A 162 21.36 5.50 16.09
N SER A 163 20.98 5.70 17.35
CA SER A 163 21.76 5.22 18.50
C SER A 163 21.18 3.96 19.18
N LYS A 164 19.87 3.70 19.06
CA LYS A 164 19.18 2.61 19.77
C LYS A 164 18.68 1.50 18.86
N CYS A 165 18.52 1.76 17.57
CA CYS A 165 18.09 0.74 16.61
C CYS A 165 19.29 0.15 15.84
N SER A 166 19.52 -1.14 16.05
CA SER A 166 20.40 -1.94 15.21
C SER A 166 19.92 -1.97 13.75
N THR A 167 20.82 -2.33 12.83
CA THR A 167 20.46 -2.49 11.40
C THR A 167 19.31 -3.47 11.20
N GLY A 168 19.27 -4.57 11.96
CA GLY A 168 18.18 -5.56 11.88
C GLY A 168 16.84 -5.05 12.40
N GLU A 169 16.84 -4.19 13.42
CA GLU A 169 15.61 -3.53 13.90
C GLU A 169 15.09 -2.53 12.87
N ARG A 170 15.99 -1.76 12.23
CA ARG A 170 15.63 -0.85 11.14
C ARG A 170 15.09 -1.61 9.92
N GLU A 171 15.67 -2.77 9.59
CA GLU A 171 15.16 -3.65 8.53
C GLU A 171 13.76 -4.17 8.85
N THR A 172 13.52 -4.61 10.09
CA THR A 172 12.20 -5.04 10.55
C THR A 172 11.20 -3.89 10.49
N LEU A 173 11.63 -2.67 10.85
CA LEU A 173 10.81 -1.47 10.80
C LEU A 173 10.39 -1.09 9.38
N VAL A 174 11.27 -1.25 8.38
CA VAL A 174 10.94 -1.03 6.95
C VAL A 174 9.73 -1.90 6.54
N GLY A 175 9.77 -3.19 6.85
CA GLY A 175 8.67 -4.11 6.54
C GLY A 175 7.38 -3.76 7.30
N ALA A 176 7.49 -3.51 8.60
CA ALA A 176 6.35 -3.19 9.46
C ALA A 176 5.65 -1.88 9.06
N LEU A 177 6.42 -0.84 8.71
CA LEU A 177 5.86 0.42 8.23
C LEU A 177 5.12 0.25 6.90
N TYR A 178 5.69 -0.52 5.97
CA TYR A 178 5.02 -0.77 4.68
C TYR A 178 3.72 -1.55 4.86
N GLU A 179 3.72 -2.59 5.68
CA GLU A 179 2.51 -3.37 6.01
C GLU A 179 1.45 -2.47 6.64
N ALA A 180 1.82 -1.64 7.62
CA ALA A 180 0.91 -0.70 8.27
C ALA A 180 0.32 0.34 7.30
N VAL A 181 1.11 0.81 6.33
CA VAL A 181 0.62 1.71 5.27
C VAL A 181 -0.44 1.01 4.43
N VAL A 182 -0.22 -0.25 4.02
CA VAL A 182 -1.18 -0.97 3.19
C VAL A 182 -2.45 -1.32 3.98
N ASP A 183 -2.33 -1.74 5.24
CA ASP A 183 -3.48 -1.97 6.12
C ASP A 183 -4.33 -0.71 6.27
N TRP A 184 -3.70 0.45 6.41
CA TRP A 184 -4.39 1.73 6.47
C TRP A 184 -5.12 2.06 5.15
N VAL A 185 -4.50 1.81 4.00
CA VAL A 185 -5.15 1.98 2.68
C VAL A 185 -6.36 1.05 2.53
N ILE A 186 -6.24 -0.20 2.94
CA ILE A 186 -7.35 -1.17 2.93
C ILE A 186 -8.49 -0.70 3.83
N SER A 187 -8.17 -0.18 5.02
CA SER A 187 -9.17 0.41 5.92
C SER A 187 -9.90 1.59 5.28
N LYS A 188 -9.18 2.45 4.54
CA LYS A 188 -9.79 3.55 3.76
C LYS A 188 -10.69 3.05 2.64
N ALA A 189 -10.25 2.04 1.89
CA ALA A 189 -11.05 1.40 0.85
C ALA A 189 -12.35 0.81 1.43
N ASN A 190 -12.27 0.03 2.51
CA ASN A 190 -13.44 -0.54 3.18
C ASN A 190 -14.40 0.52 3.71
N SER A 191 -13.88 1.63 4.26
CA SER A 191 -14.70 2.76 4.69
C SER A 191 -15.43 3.43 3.53
N ALA A 192 -14.77 3.58 2.38
CA ALA A 192 -15.36 4.15 1.18
C ALA A 192 -16.44 3.24 0.60
N ILE A 193 -16.18 1.92 0.54
CA ILE A 193 -17.16 0.92 0.11
C ILE A 193 -18.40 0.96 1.01
N ALA A 194 -18.23 0.95 2.33
CA ALA A 194 -19.36 1.02 3.27
C ALA A 194 -20.18 2.31 3.08
N SER A 195 -19.52 3.44 2.83
CA SER A 195 -20.19 4.72 2.58
C SER A 195 -21.00 4.71 1.28
N GLU A 196 -20.47 4.08 0.22
CA GLU A 196 -21.16 3.98 -1.06
C GLU A 196 -22.37 3.03 -0.99
N MET A 197 -22.24 1.90 -0.29
CA MET A 197 -23.36 0.97 -0.09
C MET A 197 -24.53 1.63 0.67
N LEU A 198 -24.23 2.46 1.67
CA LEU A 198 -25.24 3.26 2.36
C LEU A 198 -25.91 4.29 1.42
N ARG A 199 -25.13 4.91 0.52
CA ARG A 199 -25.66 5.87 -0.46
C ARG A 199 -26.64 5.19 -1.42
N ILE A 200 -26.28 4.03 -1.95
CA ILE A 200 -27.14 3.25 -2.86
C ILE A 200 -28.46 2.89 -2.17
N ARG A 201 -28.39 2.37 -0.93
CA ARG A 201 -29.58 2.01 -0.15
C ARG A 201 -30.53 3.18 0.10
N ASN A 202 -29.99 4.36 0.38
CA ASN A 202 -30.79 5.56 0.63
C ASN A 202 -31.46 6.10 -0.65
N VAL A 203 -30.84 5.93 -1.82
CA VAL A 203 -31.42 6.32 -3.11
C VAL A 203 -32.62 5.44 -3.44
N ASP A 204 -32.50 4.12 -3.28
CA ASP A 204 -33.61 3.19 -3.54
C ASP A 204 -34.82 3.51 -2.65
N ASN A 205 -34.60 3.78 -1.36
CA ASN A 205 -35.64 4.15 -0.41
C ASN A 205 -36.30 5.51 -0.67
N SER A 206 -35.67 6.40 -1.44
CA SER A 206 -36.20 7.74 -1.75
C SER A 206 -37.13 7.74 -2.97
N SER A 207 -37.20 6.62 -3.71
CA SER A 207 -37.99 6.50 -4.94
C SER A 207 -39.42 5.98 -4.73
N ASP A 208 -39.71 5.43 -3.54
CA ASP A 208 -41.05 4.97 -3.16
C ASP A 208 -41.75 6.03 -2.31
N GLY A 209 -42.80 6.63 -2.87
CA GLY A 209 -43.61 7.65 -2.23
C GLY A 209 -44.32 7.16 -0.96
N GLU A 210 -44.39 8.04 0.04
CA GLU A 210 -45.21 7.94 1.27
C GLU A 210 -45.11 6.62 2.04
N ARG A 211 -44.14 6.52 2.97
CA ARG A 211 -44.22 5.59 4.10
C ARG A 211 -44.60 6.30 5.40
N THR A 212 -45.63 5.76 6.04
CA THR A 212 -46.15 6.07 7.36
C THR A 212 -45.10 5.76 8.44
N PRO A 213 -45.03 6.49 9.57
CA PRO A 213 -44.02 6.24 10.60
C PRO A 213 -44.39 4.99 11.40
N GLY A 214 -43.60 3.91 11.28
CA GLY A 214 -43.72 2.75 12.16
C GLY A 214 -43.40 1.35 11.61
N THR A 215 -42.61 1.18 10.55
CA THR A 215 -42.08 -0.15 10.19
C THR A 215 -40.59 -0.23 10.48
N ASP A 216 -40.27 -0.71 11.68
CA ASP A 216 -38.95 -1.21 12.03
C ASP A 216 -38.62 -2.44 11.15
N GLU A 217 -37.37 -2.46 10.68
CA GLU A 217 -36.56 -3.65 10.42
C GLU A 217 -37.10 -4.73 9.47
N ASP A 218 -37.12 -4.44 8.17
CA ASP A 218 -36.89 -5.51 7.18
C ASP A 218 -35.38 -5.64 6.96
N ASN A 219 -34.68 -6.14 7.98
CA ASN A 219 -33.35 -6.70 7.80
C ASN A 219 -33.55 -8.12 7.27
N GLY A 220 -34.06 -8.21 6.02
CA GLY A 220 -34.23 -9.47 5.32
C GLY A 220 -32.95 -10.29 5.40
N ASP A 221 -33.10 -11.61 5.51
CA ASP A 221 -31.97 -12.52 5.66
C ASP A 221 -30.86 -12.20 4.65
N THR A 222 -29.62 -12.10 5.15
CA THR A 222 -28.44 -11.82 4.33
C THR A 222 -27.52 -13.04 4.29
N VAL A 223 -26.81 -13.18 3.18
CA VAL A 223 -25.79 -14.19 2.94
C VAL A 223 -24.47 -13.48 2.63
N CYS A 224 -23.39 -13.96 3.25
CA CYS A 224 -22.03 -13.51 2.93
C CYS A 224 -21.33 -14.52 2.02
N ILE A 225 -20.80 -14.05 0.90
CA ILE A 225 -19.95 -14.82 -0.01
C ILE A 225 -18.53 -14.28 0.12
N THR A 226 -17.60 -15.12 0.53
CA THR A 226 -16.17 -14.76 0.60
C THR A 226 -15.37 -15.53 -0.43
N GLY A 227 -14.75 -14.80 -1.35
CA GLY A 227 -13.75 -15.33 -2.28
C GLY A 227 -12.35 -15.09 -1.74
N HIS A 228 -11.47 -16.09 -1.85
CA HIS A 228 -10.06 -15.98 -1.49
C HIS A 228 -9.19 -16.26 -2.72
N GLU A 229 -8.36 -15.28 -3.08
CA GLU A 229 -7.20 -15.50 -3.94
C GLU A 229 -6.02 -15.90 -3.06
N VAL A 230 -5.42 -17.06 -3.29
CA VAL A 230 -4.30 -17.58 -2.49
C VAL A 230 -3.16 -18.01 -3.40
N HIS A 231 -1.96 -17.54 -3.11
CA HIS A 231 -0.76 -17.89 -3.84
C HIS A 231 0.04 -18.96 -3.09
N ALA A 232 0.25 -20.11 -3.71
CA ALA A 232 1.03 -21.19 -3.09
C ALA A 232 2.50 -20.77 -2.93
N ARG A 233 3.02 -20.80 -1.69
CA ARG A 233 4.46 -20.72 -1.44
C ARG A 233 5.12 -21.95 -2.08
N ARG A 234 5.84 -21.75 -3.19
CA ARG A 234 6.73 -22.80 -3.71
C ARG A 234 7.84 -23.03 -2.70
N SER A 235 7.72 -24.10 -1.90
CA SER A 235 8.83 -24.59 -1.09
C SER A 235 9.96 -25.02 -2.03
N ALA A 236 11.08 -24.33 -2.00
CA ALA A 236 12.30 -24.81 -2.67
C ALA A 236 12.66 -26.16 -2.04
N ARG A 237 12.51 -27.23 -2.82
CA ARG A 237 12.97 -28.56 -2.43
C ARG A 237 14.50 -28.53 -2.46
N PRO A 238 15.22 -28.84 -1.36
CA PRO A 238 16.67 -28.84 -1.41
C PRO A 238 17.15 -29.91 -2.42
N PRO A 239 18.21 -29.63 -3.19
CA PRO A 239 18.82 -30.65 -4.04
C PRO A 239 19.32 -31.80 -3.16
N ARG A 240 19.06 -33.02 -3.61
CA ARG A 240 19.56 -34.25 -2.98
C ARG A 240 21.04 -34.46 -3.28
#